data_AF-A0A1N7I012-F1
#
_entry.id   AF-A0A1N7I012-F1
#
_cell.length_a   1.000
_cell.length_b   1.000
_cell.length_c   1.000
_cell.angle_alpha   90.00
_cell.angle_beta   90.00
_cell.angle_gamma   90.00
#
_symmetry.space_group_name_H-M   'P 1'
#
loop_
_entity.id
_entity.type
_entity.pdbx_description
1 polymer ?
#
loop_
_entity_poly.entity_id
_entity_poly.type
_entity_poly.pdbx_seq_one_letter_code
_entity_poly.pdbx_strand_id
1 'polypeptide(L)'
;MAVLFIFNSIYAQVAIGKETVDGNSTLLDFNNTAANTKGLILPATQGIPAGSPANGTFIFDTFDDQVKVYENNTWKALSDIGNGSAIVANTSDETGNGVVMGTQAGSADGILVLESPDKAMILPKISSPHLNVKNPYPGMICYDTASKTFAVFDGTFWNYWK
;
A
#
# COMPACT_ATOMS: atom_id res chain seq x y z
N MET A 1 12.39 25.41 -44.59
CA MET A 1 11.63 24.21 -44.17
C MET A 1 11.86 24.08 -42.66
N ALA A 2 10.88 24.49 -41.85
CA ALA A 2 11.01 24.46 -40.39
C ALA A 2 10.52 23.10 -39.88
N VAL A 3 11.35 22.40 -39.10
CA VAL A 3 10.99 21.12 -38.47
C VAL A 3 10.51 21.42 -37.06
N LEU A 4 9.26 21.08 -36.77
CA LEU A 4 8.64 21.20 -35.45
C LEU A 4 8.88 19.90 -34.68
N PHE A 5 9.68 19.94 -33.62
CA PHE A 5 9.82 18.84 -32.66
C PHE A 5 8.77 18.99 -31.56
N ILE A 6 7.85 18.03 -31.46
CA ILE A 6 6.87 17.94 -30.37
C ILE A 6 7.47 17.01 -29.30
N PHE A 7 7.88 17.58 -28.17
CA PHE A 7 8.25 16.81 -26.99
C PHE A 7 6.98 16.54 -26.17
N ASN A 8 6.52 15.28 -26.15
CA ASN A 8 5.49 14.84 -25.20
C ASN A 8 6.18 14.22 -23.99
N SER A 9 6.07 14.84 -22.83
CA SER A 9 6.40 14.18 -21.56
C SER A 9 5.28 13.21 -21.21
N ILE A 10 5.58 11.91 -21.18
CA ILE A 10 4.65 10.90 -20.69
C ILE A 10 4.79 10.81 -19.17
N TYR A 11 3.75 11.21 -18.44
CA TYR A 11 3.64 10.90 -17.00
C TYR A 11 2.97 9.54 -16.89
N ALA A 12 3.72 8.53 -16.42
CA ALA A 12 3.18 7.18 -16.27
C ALA A 12 2.35 7.07 -14.98
N GLN A 13 1.07 6.74 -15.11
CA GLN A 13 0.22 6.27 -14.02
C GLN A 13 0.16 4.74 -14.10
N VAL A 14 0.07 4.07 -12.95
CA VAL A 14 0.10 2.60 -12.89
C VAL A 14 -1.29 2.07 -12.54
N ALA A 15 -1.79 1.13 -13.33
CA ALA A 15 -3.03 0.39 -13.06
C ALA A 15 -2.72 -1.10 -12.83
N ILE A 16 -3.21 -1.66 -11.73
CA ILE A 16 -3.02 -3.07 -11.36
C ILE A 16 -4.37 -3.80 -11.35
N GLY A 17 -4.48 -4.84 -12.16
CA GLY A 17 -5.71 -5.64 -12.26
C GLY A 17 -6.88 -4.92 -12.95
N LYS A 18 -6.57 -3.91 -13.78
CA LYS A 18 -7.50 -3.17 -14.64
C LYS A 18 -6.74 -2.55 -15.82
N GLU A 19 -7.45 -2.11 -16.86
CA GLU A 19 -6.84 -1.59 -18.10
C GLU A 19 -6.50 -0.08 -18.04
N THR A 20 -7.26 0.69 -17.26
CA THR A 20 -7.11 2.14 -17.17
C THR A 20 -7.20 2.61 -15.73
N VAL A 21 -6.47 3.66 -15.40
CA VAL A 21 -6.54 4.36 -14.11
C VAL A 21 -7.82 5.18 -13.98
N ASP A 22 -8.35 5.29 -12.76
CA ASP A 22 -9.45 6.18 -12.41
C ASP A 22 -8.92 7.58 -12.07
N GLY A 23 -9.38 8.60 -12.78
CA GLY A 23 -9.08 10.00 -12.48
C GLY A 23 -7.69 10.47 -12.95
N ASN A 24 -7.48 11.79 -12.94
CA ASN A 24 -6.25 12.41 -13.44
C ASN A 24 -5.19 12.63 -12.35
N SER A 25 -5.59 12.58 -11.08
CA SER A 25 -4.73 12.78 -9.90
C SER A 25 -4.35 11.45 -9.23
N THR A 26 -4.13 10.42 -10.05
CA THR A 26 -3.85 9.06 -9.60
C THR A 26 -2.46 8.63 -10.03
N LEU A 27 -1.68 8.11 -9.08
CA LEU A 27 -0.35 7.60 -9.34
C LEU A 27 -0.37 6.08 -9.49
N LEU A 28 -1.11 5.42 -8.59
CA LEU A 28 -1.27 3.98 -8.53
C LEU A 28 -2.75 3.65 -8.27
N ASP A 29 -3.30 2.79 -9.10
CA ASP A 29 -4.70 2.37 -9.05
C ASP A 29 -4.82 0.85 -9.12
N PHE A 30 -5.86 0.32 -8.47
CA PHE A 30 -6.13 -1.11 -8.39
C PHE A 30 -7.55 -1.43 -8.88
N ASN A 31 -7.80 -2.70 -9.13
CA ASN A 31 -9.13 -3.22 -9.47
C ASN A 31 -10.23 -2.63 -8.56
N ASN A 32 -11.22 -2.01 -9.19
CA ASN A 32 -12.34 -1.31 -8.57
C ASN A 32 -13.70 -1.98 -8.87
N THR A 33 -13.70 -3.17 -9.47
CA THR A 33 -14.93 -3.92 -9.77
C THR A 33 -15.63 -4.38 -8.50
N ALA A 34 -16.96 -4.49 -8.53
CA ALA A 34 -17.74 -4.92 -7.38
C ALA A 34 -17.43 -6.36 -6.90
N ALA A 35 -16.84 -7.18 -7.77
CA ALA A 35 -16.40 -8.54 -7.46
C ALA A 35 -14.95 -8.62 -6.93
N ASN A 36 -14.26 -7.49 -6.77
CA ASN A 36 -12.88 -7.50 -6.31
C ASN A 36 -12.78 -8.00 -4.86
N THR A 37 -11.84 -8.92 -4.64
CA THR A 37 -11.48 -9.49 -3.33
C THR A 37 -9.97 -9.42 -3.09
N LYS A 38 -9.23 -8.72 -3.95
CA LYS A 38 -7.77 -8.58 -3.87
C LYS A 38 -7.43 -7.27 -3.15
N GLY A 39 -6.82 -7.38 -1.98
CA GLY A 39 -6.26 -6.26 -1.23
C GLY A 39 -4.78 -6.06 -1.52
N LEU A 40 -4.18 -5.06 -0.85
CA LEU A 40 -2.74 -4.83 -0.85
C LEU A 40 -2.14 -5.48 0.39
N ILE A 41 -1.12 -6.32 0.23
CA ILE A 41 -0.43 -6.95 1.35
C ILE A 41 0.77 -6.07 1.71
N LEU A 42 0.83 -5.67 2.98
CA LEU A 42 1.93 -4.87 3.48
C LEU A 42 3.20 -5.72 3.68
N PRO A 43 4.39 -5.10 3.59
CA PRO A 43 5.64 -5.77 3.94
C PRO A 43 5.62 -6.19 5.41
N ALA A 44 5.97 -7.46 5.65
CA ALA A 44 6.14 -7.99 7.00
C ALA A 44 7.57 -7.80 7.46
N THR A 45 7.77 -7.07 8.56
CA THR A 45 9.11 -6.78 9.10
C THR A 45 9.21 -7.26 10.53
N GLN A 46 10.39 -7.77 10.91
CA GLN A 46 10.66 -8.19 12.28
C GLN A 46 10.97 -6.96 13.14
N GLY A 47 9.94 -6.31 13.68
CA GLY A 47 10.05 -5.04 14.37
C GLY A 47 9.98 -3.84 13.43
N ILE A 48 10.29 -2.68 14.01
CA ILE A 48 10.41 -1.41 13.30
C ILE A 48 11.65 -1.44 12.40
N PRO A 49 11.51 -1.19 11.08
CA PRO A 49 12.65 -1.12 10.16
C PRO A 49 13.74 -0.18 10.67
N ALA A 50 15.00 -0.63 10.62
CA ALA A 50 16.15 0.23 10.89
C ALA A 50 16.23 1.33 9.83
N GLY A 51 16.35 2.60 10.24
CA GLY A 51 16.43 3.75 9.32
C GLY A 51 15.58 4.93 9.77
N SER A 52 15.29 5.83 8.82
CA SER A 52 14.41 6.99 9.00
C SER A 52 13.21 6.86 8.06
N PRO A 53 12.19 6.05 8.40
CA PRO A 53 11.03 5.85 7.54
C PRO A 53 10.34 7.18 7.23
N ALA A 54 9.80 7.31 6.03
CA ALA A 54 9.00 8.48 5.68
C ALA A 54 7.62 8.41 6.37
N ASN A 55 7.06 9.56 6.74
CA ASN A 55 5.66 9.61 7.21
C ASN A 55 4.74 9.07 6.11
N GLY A 56 3.79 8.21 6.49
CA GLY A 56 2.95 7.43 5.57
C GLY A 56 3.50 6.04 5.24
N THR A 57 4.57 5.58 5.91
CA THR A 57 5.06 4.19 5.77
C THR A 57 4.14 3.22 6.50
N PHE A 58 3.77 2.12 5.84
CA PHE A 58 2.93 1.06 6.41
C PHE A 58 3.71 -0.27 6.46
N ILE A 59 3.58 -1.00 7.57
CA ILE A 59 4.17 -2.33 7.76
C ILE A 59 3.19 -3.26 8.49
N PHE A 60 3.41 -4.57 8.34
CA PHE A 60 3.00 -5.55 9.34
C PHE A 60 4.23 -5.87 10.21
N ASP A 61 4.17 -5.53 11.50
CA ASP A 61 5.24 -5.84 12.44
C ASP A 61 5.03 -7.24 13.01
N THR A 62 5.95 -8.16 12.70
CA THR A 62 5.90 -9.56 13.17
C THR A 62 6.44 -9.74 14.60
N PHE A 63 6.94 -8.68 15.23
CA PHE A 63 7.35 -8.74 16.64
C PHE A 63 6.13 -8.72 17.58
N ASP A 64 5.12 -7.92 17.26
CA ASP A 64 3.87 -7.82 18.02
C ASP A 64 2.60 -8.19 17.23
N ASP A 65 2.77 -8.65 15.99
CA ASP A 65 1.68 -9.06 15.09
C ASP A 65 0.65 -7.94 14.87
N GLN A 66 1.13 -6.71 14.66
CA GLN A 66 0.28 -5.54 14.42
C GLN A 66 0.59 -4.87 13.10
N VAL A 67 -0.46 -4.36 12.45
CA VAL A 67 -0.29 -3.41 11.34
C VAL A 67 0.01 -2.04 11.92
N LYS A 68 1.03 -1.36 11.40
CA LYS A 68 1.45 -0.04 11.88
C LYS A 68 1.64 0.93 10.74
N VAL A 69 1.37 2.19 11.02
CA VAL A 69 1.73 3.33 10.18
C VAL A 69 2.73 4.22 10.91
N TYR A 70 3.72 4.71 10.19
CA TYR A 70 4.61 5.75 10.68
C TYR A 70 4.00 7.12 10.33
N GLU A 71 3.56 7.87 11.34
CA GLU A 71 3.00 9.21 11.16
C GLU A 71 3.48 10.14 12.28
N ASN A 72 3.67 11.43 11.97
CA ASN A 72 4.20 12.42 12.91
C ASN A 72 5.48 11.95 13.62
N ASN A 73 6.36 11.29 12.87
CA ASN A 73 7.62 10.71 13.34
C ASN A 73 7.46 9.64 14.44
N THR A 74 6.29 9.02 14.55
CA THR A 74 5.98 7.98 15.55
C THR A 74 5.27 6.81 14.89
N TRP A 75 5.53 5.60 15.37
CA TRP A 75 4.75 4.43 14.96
C TRP A 75 3.43 4.37 15.70
N LYS A 76 2.34 4.22 14.94
CA LYS A 76 0.99 4.07 15.45
C LYS A 76 0.40 2.75 14.97
N ALA A 77 -0.15 1.99 15.90
CA ALA A 77 -0.87 0.76 15.59
C ALA A 77 -2.19 1.08 14.86
N LEU A 78 -2.45 0.33 13.80
CA LEU A 78 -3.68 0.32 13.01
C LEU A 78 -4.53 -0.92 13.26
N SER A 79 -4.06 -1.81 14.12
CA SER A 79 -4.80 -3.00 14.56
C SER A 79 -4.48 -3.30 16.02
N ASP A 80 -5.30 -4.14 16.63
CA ASP A 80 -4.92 -4.88 17.82
C ASP A 80 -3.86 -5.95 17.48
N ILE A 81 -3.42 -6.68 18.50
CA ILE A 81 -2.53 -7.85 18.35
C ILE A 81 -3.27 -8.93 17.55
N GLY A 82 -2.74 -9.26 16.38
CA GLY A 82 -3.31 -10.20 15.44
C GLY A 82 -2.63 -11.56 15.45
N ASN A 83 -2.37 -12.09 14.26
CA ASN A 83 -1.69 -13.38 14.07
C ASN A 83 -0.81 -13.39 12.81
N GLY A 84 0.51 -13.39 13.00
CA GLY A 84 1.48 -13.44 11.91
C GLY A 84 1.81 -14.85 11.40
N SER A 85 1.16 -15.92 11.87
CA SER A 85 1.61 -17.31 11.63
C SER A 85 1.53 -17.74 10.15
N ALA A 86 0.71 -17.07 9.35
CA ALA A 86 0.63 -17.31 7.90
C ALA A 86 1.75 -16.60 7.10
N ILE A 87 2.55 -15.76 7.77
CA ILE A 87 3.65 -15.03 7.15
C ILE A 87 4.77 -16.00 6.82
N VAL A 88 5.17 -16.01 5.55
CA VAL A 88 6.33 -16.77 5.08
C VAL A 88 7.53 -15.83 5.12
N ALA A 89 8.43 -16.06 6.07
CA ALA A 89 9.62 -15.23 6.22
C ALA A 89 10.52 -15.36 5.00
N ASN A 90 10.95 -14.22 4.45
CA ASN A 90 12.08 -14.22 3.54
C ASN A 90 13.37 -14.41 4.34
N THR A 91 14.22 -15.34 3.90
CA THR A 91 15.50 -15.65 4.55
C THR A 91 16.70 -15.21 3.73
N SER A 92 16.46 -14.62 2.55
CA SER A 92 17.52 -13.99 1.75
C SER A 92 17.95 -12.65 2.33
N ASP A 93 19.15 -12.22 1.98
CA ASP A 93 19.59 -10.85 2.23
C ASP A 93 18.76 -9.87 1.37
N GLU A 94 18.09 -8.93 2.02
CA GLU A 94 17.32 -7.87 1.36
C GLU A 94 18.24 -6.71 0.95
N THR A 95 19.17 -6.97 0.02
CA THR A 95 20.06 -5.95 -0.53
C THR A 95 19.48 -5.39 -1.83
N GLY A 96 19.04 -4.14 -1.82
CA GLY A 96 18.54 -3.49 -3.02
C GLY A 96 18.01 -2.09 -2.75
N ASN A 97 17.91 -1.31 -3.83
CA ASN A 97 17.15 -0.07 -3.80
C ASN A 97 15.67 -0.40 -4.02
N GLY A 98 14.78 0.23 -3.27
CA GLY A 98 13.34 0.14 -3.51
C GLY A 98 12.92 0.76 -4.85
N VAL A 99 11.62 0.69 -5.13
CA VAL A 99 10.99 1.30 -6.30
C VAL A 99 10.35 2.62 -5.89
N VAL A 100 10.68 3.71 -6.59
CA VAL A 100 10.00 4.99 -6.47
C VAL A 100 9.07 5.17 -7.67
N MET A 101 7.78 5.39 -7.41
CA MET A 101 6.81 5.80 -8.43
C MET A 101 6.52 7.29 -8.28
N GLY A 102 6.54 8.02 -9.40
CA GLY A 102 6.29 9.46 -9.44
C GLY A 102 7.58 10.28 -9.53
N THR A 103 7.70 11.35 -8.75
CA THR A 103 8.86 12.25 -8.79
C THR A 103 9.94 11.78 -7.82
N GLN A 104 11.14 11.48 -8.33
CA GLN A 104 12.28 10.99 -7.54
C GLN A 104 13.02 12.11 -6.77
N ALA A 105 12.34 13.21 -6.40
CA ALA A 105 12.99 14.35 -5.77
C ALA A 105 13.22 14.16 -4.26
N GLY A 106 12.51 13.21 -3.64
CA GLY A 106 12.50 13.03 -2.20
C GLY A 106 13.57 12.08 -1.68
N SER A 107 13.75 12.16 -0.36
CA SER A 107 14.67 11.34 0.43
C SER A 107 13.97 10.19 1.17
N ALA A 108 12.77 9.81 0.73
CA ALA A 108 12.00 8.75 1.36
C ALA A 108 12.69 7.40 1.14
N ASP A 109 13.05 6.74 2.24
CA ASP A 109 13.64 5.41 2.22
C ASP A 109 12.54 4.35 2.39
N GLY A 110 12.49 3.38 1.48
CA GLY A 110 11.46 2.34 1.47
C GLY A 110 11.50 1.46 0.22
N ILE A 111 10.88 0.27 0.31
CA ILE A 111 10.88 -0.70 -0.79
C ILE A 111 9.92 -0.32 -1.94
N LEU A 112 8.85 0.41 -1.61
CA LEU A 112 7.90 0.97 -2.55
C LEU A 112 7.51 2.36 -2.04
N VAL A 113 8.01 3.38 -2.74
CA VAL A 113 7.79 4.78 -2.41
C VAL A 113 6.89 5.38 -3.46
N LEU A 114 5.80 6.01 -3.03
CA LEU A 114 4.88 6.74 -3.88
C LEU A 114 5.08 8.23 -3.61
N GLU A 115 5.65 8.95 -4.57
CA GLU A 115 6.00 10.35 -4.37
C GLU A 115 5.44 11.22 -5.49
N SER A 116 4.53 12.12 -5.15
CA SER A 116 3.97 13.09 -6.10
C SER A 116 3.39 14.28 -5.34
N PRO A 117 3.52 15.51 -5.86
CA PRO A 117 2.91 16.69 -5.25
C PRO A 117 1.38 16.74 -5.41
N ASP A 118 0.83 16.07 -6.42
CA ASP A 118 -0.56 16.23 -6.86
C ASP A 118 -1.28 14.92 -7.23
N LYS A 119 -0.66 13.77 -6.98
CA LYS A 119 -1.23 12.45 -7.30
C LYS A 119 -1.11 11.52 -6.10
N ALA A 120 -2.10 10.65 -5.94
CA ALA A 120 -2.15 9.71 -4.84
C ALA A 120 -2.42 8.28 -5.33
N MET A 121 -2.24 7.33 -4.42
CA MET A 121 -2.73 5.97 -4.60
C MET A 121 -4.23 5.91 -4.33
N ILE A 122 -4.96 5.19 -5.17
CA ILE A 122 -6.31 4.72 -4.84
C ILE A 122 -6.15 3.32 -4.26
N LEU A 123 -6.56 3.08 -3.01
CA LEU A 123 -6.49 1.75 -2.41
C LEU A 123 -7.38 0.74 -3.16
N PRO A 124 -7.02 -0.56 -3.16
CA PRO A 124 -7.90 -1.61 -3.65
C PRO A 124 -9.28 -1.52 -2.98
N LYS A 125 -10.34 -1.52 -3.78
CA LYS A 125 -11.72 -1.39 -3.29
C LYS A 125 -12.31 -2.78 -3.14
N ILE A 126 -12.84 -3.09 -1.95
CA ILE A 126 -13.52 -4.36 -1.66
C ILE A 126 -14.80 -4.01 -0.90
N SER A 127 -15.93 -4.61 -1.24
CA SER A 127 -17.15 -4.44 -0.44
C SER A 127 -17.15 -5.47 0.68
N SER A 128 -17.36 -5.06 1.93
CA SER A 128 -17.48 -5.95 3.11
C SER A 128 -16.37 -7.03 3.14
N PRO A 129 -15.09 -6.63 3.28
CA PRO A 129 -13.95 -7.54 3.13
C PRO A 129 -14.01 -8.73 4.10
N HIS A 130 -14.54 -8.54 5.31
CA HIS A 130 -14.76 -9.60 6.30
C HIS A 130 -15.70 -10.74 5.85
N LEU A 131 -16.54 -10.52 4.82
CA LEU A 131 -17.43 -11.56 4.27
C LEU A 131 -16.89 -12.13 2.95
N ASN A 132 -16.26 -11.26 2.15
CA ASN A 132 -15.96 -11.54 0.75
C ASN A 132 -14.52 -12.03 0.53
N VAL A 133 -13.57 -11.65 1.38
CA VAL A 133 -12.21 -12.18 1.33
C VAL A 133 -12.17 -13.48 2.13
N LYS A 134 -12.09 -14.62 1.43
CA LYS A 134 -12.19 -15.95 2.07
C LYS A 134 -10.94 -16.33 2.87
N ASN A 135 -9.76 -16.02 2.34
CA ASN A 135 -8.48 -16.31 2.97
C ASN A 135 -7.62 -15.03 2.96
N PRO A 136 -7.93 -14.05 3.83
CA PRO A 136 -7.12 -12.84 3.95
C PRO A 136 -5.73 -13.17 4.48
N TYR A 137 -4.74 -12.38 4.09
CA TYR A 137 -3.36 -12.54 4.50
C TYR A 137 -3.01 -11.48 5.57
N PRO A 138 -2.27 -11.82 6.65
CA PRO A 138 -1.88 -10.83 7.66
C PRO A 138 -1.21 -9.60 7.02
N GLY A 139 -1.64 -8.40 7.43
CA GLY A 139 -1.18 -7.15 6.82
C GLY A 139 -1.91 -6.76 5.53
N MET A 140 -2.99 -7.45 5.15
CA MET A 140 -3.83 -7.05 4.03
C MET A 140 -4.60 -5.77 4.35
N ILE A 141 -4.52 -4.79 3.46
CA ILE A 141 -5.28 -3.54 3.54
C ILE A 141 -6.14 -3.31 2.30
N CYS A 142 -7.29 -2.65 2.47
CA CYS A 142 -8.18 -2.24 1.39
C CYS A 142 -9.10 -1.10 1.83
N TYR A 143 -9.76 -0.47 0.87
CA TYR A 143 -10.88 0.43 1.15
C TYR A 143 -12.19 -0.37 1.13
N ASP A 144 -12.90 -0.38 2.26
CA ASP A 144 -14.23 -1.00 2.32
C ASP A 144 -15.29 -0.06 1.74
N THR A 145 -15.85 -0.43 0.60
CA THR A 145 -16.88 0.39 -0.08
C THR A 145 -18.24 0.38 0.63
N ALA A 146 -18.53 -0.63 1.45
CA ALA A 146 -19.79 -0.73 2.17
C ALA A 146 -19.82 0.20 3.39
N SER A 147 -18.81 0.10 4.26
CA SER A 147 -18.70 0.96 5.44
C SER A 147 -18.02 2.30 5.18
N LYS A 148 -17.38 2.47 4.00
CA LYS A 148 -16.60 3.64 3.58
C LYS A 148 -15.42 3.92 4.51
N THR A 149 -14.69 2.87 4.87
CA THR A 149 -13.59 2.91 5.83
C THR A 149 -12.30 2.36 5.23
N PHE A 150 -11.19 2.71 5.85
CA PHE A 150 -9.93 2.00 5.64
C PHE A 150 -9.94 0.71 6.47
N ALA A 151 -9.82 -0.43 5.80
CA ALA A 151 -9.91 -1.75 6.42
C ALA A 151 -8.54 -2.44 6.42
N VAL A 152 -8.20 -3.03 7.56
CA VAL A 152 -6.89 -3.62 7.84
C VAL A 152 -7.08 -4.99 8.47
N PHE A 153 -6.47 -6.03 7.91
CA PHE A 153 -6.49 -7.38 8.45
C PHE A 153 -5.22 -7.68 9.26
N ASP A 154 -5.38 -8.02 10.53
CA ASP A 154 -4.27 -8.29 11.46
C ASP A 154 -3.83 -9.77 11.47
N GLY A 155 -4.46 -10.63 10.68
CA GLY A 155 -4.24 -12.08 10.71
C GLY A 155 -5.36 -12.86 11.39
N THR A 156 -6.18 -12.19 12.20
CA THR A 156 -7.35 -12.77 12.87
C THR A 156 -8.62 -11.98 12.57
N PHE A 157 -8.56 -10.66 12.72
CA PHE A 157 -9.71 -9.77 12.59
C PHE A 157 -9.46 -8.63 11.59
N TRP A 158 -10.58 -8.07 11.11
CA TRP A 158 -10.59 -6.86 10.31
C TRP A 158 -10.85 -5.65 11.21
N ASN A 159 -9.94 -4.69 11.16
CA ASN A 159 -9.97 -3.42 11.86
C ASN A 159 -10.37 -2.31 10.88
N TYR A 160 -11.24 -1.38 11.30
CA TYR A 160 -11.83 -0.38 10.41
C TYR A 160 -11.62 1.04 10.94
N TRP A 161 -11.07 1.92 10.10
CA TRP A 161 -10.72 3.30 10.41
C TRP A 161 -11.56 4.29 9.59
N LYS A 162 -12.04 5.34 10.26
CA LYS A 162 -12.79 6.47 9.67
C LYS A 162 -11.98 7.75 9.75
#